data_AF-A0A430ABL1-F1
#
_entry.id   AF-A0A430ABL1-F1
#
_cell.length_a   1.000
_cell.length_b   1.000
_cell.length_c   1.000
_cell.angle_alpha   90.00
_cell.angle_beta   90.00
_cell.angle_gamma   90.00
#
_symmetry.space_group_name_H-M   'P 1'
#
loop_
_entity.id
_entity.type
_entity.pdbx_description
1 polymer ?
#
loop_
_entity_poly.entity_id
_entity_poly.type
_entity_poly.pdbx_seq_one_letter_code
_entity_poly.pdbx_strand_id
1 'polypeptide(L)'
;MVLVYVNKVTDTLLFARQEFCRYMTKITEGIRFEPTVSKDDRGVHLLVDPNLSIKAQSDNHEAKDCYNIEANGTDIAIVGNSDRAVLLGVYRYLTECGYLFLGPGPEHEQVPDKIDLKNHCFTLIEQAHYNNRGVSLEGADSLDDVLHFIDWLPKLGGNSFFIHLKNPYVFLKRWYEHDHNPKLGAEPFSLDIAECMTERIEYELSKRALLRSRLSHEWFGGKIDFSATQGWNDDEHSTPSSNTQLALLNSERALYSPNKEVEGLCLHDSKVCEAFIEGIVSYAVSRPDIDYLHIELLDVFDSKCECEKCRNVDLTDRYTEIFNRLDDRLTEEGMPTHLCFEERYGIFKVSVFQNLKTPNRFVRTMVPNRDSFEVTLGEARVLESKRGLRRIKSLIYDSPLKFTHFGDLGYISLSQTIAGDLKSLDTVGISGYISCQEIRVGLPNHFPNYVMAKMSWDPSLLFDDLIKEYFEGAYGSEWKKVYTYLEQLSKLSSPDYVSGKGTRIDNELASKFTEVSKVIIRFSPVKVSHFRLDNKVHRNYWQVLSYHDLFCEKWCKVLFYQALGQEEEVSKEALSLIRFIRDNEKDYRSYLDVYSFIEGITAYTGLKI
;
A
#
# COMPACT_ATOMS: atom_id res chain seq x y z
N MET A 1 -22.73 29.55 -16.38
CA MET A 1 -21.95 28.43 -16.96
C MET A 1 -20.49 28.81 -16.88
N VAL A 2 -19.63 27.90 -16.42
CA VAL A 2 -18.18 28.08 -16.32
C VAL A 2 -17.54 26.98 -17.16
N LEU A 3 -16.65 27.35 -18.07
CA LEU A 3 -15.99 26.40 -18.96
C LEU A 3 -14.74 25.82 -18.28
N VAL A 4 -14.50 24.51 -18.47
CA VAL A 4 -13.33 23.80 -17.93
C VAL A 4 -12.47 23.29 -19.09
N TYR A 5 -11.32 23.94 -19.27
CA TYR A 5 -10.36 23.69 -20.34
C TYR A 5 -9.18 22.85 -19.85
N VAL A 6 -8.65 22.00 -20.74
CA VAL A 6 -7.39 21.28 -20.57
C VAL A 6 -6.45 21.62 -21.72
N ASN A 7 -5.16 21.86 -21.46
CA ASN A 7 -4.21 22.20 -22.54
C ASN A 7 -3.71 21.01 -23.36
N LYS A 8 -3.99 19.80 -22.89
CA LYS A 8 -3.61 18.54 -23.53
C LYS A 8 -4.76 17.55 -23.37
N VAL A 9 -4.98 16.73 -24.39
CA VAL A 9 -6.03 15.70 -24.38
C VAL A 9 -5.38 14.36 -24.03
N THR A 10 -5.36 14.04 -22.74
CA THR A 10 -4.98 12.72 -22.21
C THR A 10 -6.07 12.19 -21.30
N ASP A 11 -6.13 10.87 -21.14
CA ASP A 11 -7.15 10.23 -20.31
C ASP A 11 -7.16 10.78 -18.88
N THR A 12 -5.98 11.04 -18.31
CA THR A 12 -5.84 11.61 -16.97
C THR A 12 -6.33 13.06 -16.87
N LEU A 13 -6.03 13.93 -17.83
CA LEU A 13 -6.55 15.30 -17.79
C LEU A 13 -8.05 15.37 -18.08
N LEU A 14 -8.54 14.50 -18.97
CA LEU A 14 -9.98 14.35 -19.20
C LEU A 14 -10.69 13.86 -17.94
N PHE A 15 -10.09 12.91 -17.21
CA PHE A 15 -10.59 12.43 -15.93
C PHE A 15 -10.53 13.52 -14.84
N ALA A 16 -9.42 14.25 -14.70
CA ALA A 16 -9.29 15.36 -13.76
C ALA A 16 -10.36 16.44 -14.01
N ARG A 17 -10.63 16.75 -15.27
CA ARG A 17 -11.73 17.65 -15.66
C ARG A 17 -13.10 17.09 -15.25
N GLN A 18 -13.35 15.81 -15.47
CA GLN A 18 -14.60 15.17 -15.05
C GLN A 18 -14.78 15.22 -13.54
N GLU A 19 -13.72 14.92 -12.78
CA GLU A 19 -13.71 14.99 -11.32
C GLU A 19 -13.99 16.40 -10.82
N PHE A 20 -13.29 17.40 -11.36
CA PHE A 20 -13.54 18.80 -11.04
C PHE A 20 -15.00 19.18 -11.28
N CYS A 21 -15.54 18.90 -12.48
CA CYS A 21 -16.95 19.20 -12.80
C CYS A 21 -17.92 18.47 -11.86
N ARG A 22 -17.66 17.18 -11.59
CA ARG A 22 -18.51 16.32 -10.74
C ARG A 22 -18.60 16.86 -9.32
N TYR A 23 -17.47 17.17 -8.70
CA TYR A 23 -17.45 17.67 -7.32
C TYR A 23 -17.94 19.11 -7.23
N MET A 24 -17.45 20.02 -8.07
CA MET A 24 -17.82 21.43 -7.97
C MET A 24 -19.32 21.67 -8.21
N THR A 25 -19.97 20.86 -9.05
CA THR A 25 -21.43 20.91 -9.24
C THR A 25 -22.19 20.55 -7.95
N LYS A 26 -21.64 19.67 -7.09
CA LYS A 26 -22.29 19.29 -5.83
C LYS A 26 -22.27 20.41 -4.80
N ILE A 27 -21.25 21.27 -4.78
CA ILE A 27 -21.05 22.28 -3.72
C ILE A 27 -21.27 23.73 -4.16
N THR A 28 -21.59 23.96 -5.42
CA THR A 28 -21.97 25.30 -5.91
C THR A 28 -23.47 25.35 -6.20
N GLU A 29 -24.07 26.54 -6.14
CA GLU A 29 -25.48 26.78 -6.45
C GLU A 29 -25.61 27.66 -7.69
N GLY A 30 -26.45 27.24 -8.65
CA GLY A 30 -26.69 28.00 -9.88
C GLY A 30 -25.51 28.04 -10.87
N ILE A 31 -24.39 27.39 -10.56
CA ILE A 31 -23.21 27.30 -11.44
C ILE A 31 -23.16 25.92 -12.09
N ARG A 32 -22.93 25.89 -13.39
CA ARG A 32 -22.77 24.67 -14.19
C ARG A 32 -21.37 24.68 -14.79
N PHE A 33 -20.59 23.64 -14.54
CA PHE A 33 -19.26 23.44 -15.09
C PHE A 33 -19.34 22.57 -16.33
N GLU A 34 -18.81 23.05 -17.45
CA GLU A 34 -18.89 22.37 -18.74
C GLU A 34 -17.51 22.17 -19.37
N PRO A 35 -17.20 20.97 -19.86
CA PRO A 35 -16.00 20.74 -20.65
C PRO A 35 -15.91 21.66 -21.88
N THR A 36 -14.72 22.22 -22.14
CA THR A 36 -14.43 22.92 -23.40
C THR A 36 -13.10 22.44 -24.00
N VAL A 37 -12.97 22.60 -25.32
CA VAL A 37 -11.70 22.41 -26.06
C VAL A 37 -11.05 23.75 -26.42
N SER A 38 -11.77 24.86 -26.29
CA SER A 38 -11.26 26.20 -26.59
C SER A 38 -10.88 26.90 -25.29
N LYS A 39 -9.65 27.43 -25.24
CA LYS A 39 -9.20 28.24 -24.12
C LYS A 39 -9.94 29.59 -24.17
N ASP A 40 -10.61 29.91 -23.08
CA ASP A 40 -11.20 31.23 -22.81
C ASP A 40 -10.28 31.96 -21.81
N ASP A 41 -10.29 33.29 -21.80
CA ASP A 41 -9.56 34.11 -20.83
C ASP A 41 -10.13 33.93 -19.41
N ARG A 42 -11.38 33.47 -19.30
CA ARG A 42 -12.08 33.20 -18.04
C ARG A 42 -12.55 31.76 -17.92
N GLY A 43 -12.72 31.30 -16.68
CA GLY A 43 -13.15 29.95 -16.33
C GLY A 43 -12.04 29.11 -15.71
N VAL A 44 -12.15 27.79 -15.85
CA VAL A 44 -11.24 26.84 -15.19
C VAL A 44 -10.24 26.29 -16.18
N HIS A 45 -8.96 26.37 -15.86
CA HIS A 45 -7.85 25.90 -16.68
C HIS A 45 -7.07 24.83 -15.92
N LEU A 46 -7.07 23.61 -16.45
CA LEU A 46 -6.26 22.50 -15.96
C LEU A 46 -5.08 22.31 -16.93
N LEU A 47 -3.88 22.71 -16.51
CA LEU A 47 -2.74 22.90 -17.40
C LEU A 47 -1.55 22.05 -16.99
N VAL A 48 -0.92 21.39 -17.96
CA VAL A 48 0.38 20.74 -17.76
C VAL A 48 1.50 21.65 -18.26
N ASP A 49 2.47 21.95 -17.40
CA ASP A 49 3.72 22.62 -17.74
C ASP A 49 4.90 21.77 -17.23
N PRO A 50 5.56 20.98 -18.09
CA PRO A 50 6.69 20.13 -17.70
C PRO A 50 7.88 20.89 -17.10
N ASN A 51 7.96 22.21 -17.31
CA ASN A 51 9.03 23.05 -16.76
C ASN A 51 8.68 23.63 -15.39
N LEU A 52 7.45 23.39 -14.89
CA LEU A 52 7.05 23.80 -13.55
C LEU A 52 7.98 23.14 -12.52
N SER A 53 8.67 23.98 -11.75
CA SER A 53 9.59 23.55 -10.70
C SER A 53 9.54 24.55 -9.54
N ILE A 54 9.33 24.04 -8.32
CA ILE A 54 9.20 24.85 -7.10
C ILE A 54 10.55 24.96 -6.36
N LYS A 55 11.34 23.89 -6.37
CA LYS A 55 12.67 23.84 -5.73
C LYS A 55 13.72 23.46 -6.78
N ALA A 56 14.94 23.97 -6.63
CA ALA A 56 16.07 23.56 -7.46
C ALA A 56 16.22 22.04 -7.38
N GLN A 57 16.04 21.35 -8.52
CA GLN A 57 16.22 19.91 -8.60
C GLN A 57 17.71 19.61 -8.45
N SER A 58 18.07 18.62 -7.64
CA SER A 58 19.41 18.04 -7.73
C SER A 58 19.51 17.27 -9.05
N ASP A 59 20.64 17.38 -9.76
CA ASP A 59 20.85 16.89 -11.13
C ASP A 59 20.63 15.38 -11.36
N ASN A 60 20.21 14.61 -10.34
CA ASN A 60 20.16 13.14 -10.35
C ASN A 60 18.80 12.51 -9.97
N HIS A 61 17.71 13.28 -9.83
CA HIS A 61 16.40 12.70 -9.47
C HIS A 61 15.27 13.16 -10.40
N GLU A 62 14.33 12.25 -10.68
CA GLU A 62 13.08 12.57 -11.37
C GLU A 62 12.34 13.73 -10.68
N ALA A 63 11.66 14.54 -11.49
CA ALA A 63 10.87 15.65 -10.99
C ALA A 63 9.72 15.12 -10.10
N LYS A 64 9.69 15.54 -8.83
CA LYS A 64 8.58 15.28 -7.92
C LYS A 64 7.30 15.92 -8.44
N ASP A 65 6.15 15.29 -8.17
CA ASP A 65 4.85 15.86 -8.49
C ASP A 65 4.72 17.26 -7.85
N CYS A 66 4.39 18.26 -8.65
CA CYS A 66 4.13 19.60 -8.13
C CYS A 66 3.05 20.33 -8.91
N TYR A 67 2.36 21.23 -8.23
CA TYR A 67 1.32 22.05 -8.82
C TYR A 67 1.24 23.46 -8.20
N ASN A 68 0.69 24.38 -8.98
CA ASN A 68 0.24 25.72 -8.57
C ASN A 68 -1.27 25.81 -8.77
N ILE A 69 -1.97 26.38 -7.80
CA ILE A 69 -3.40 26.64 -7.82
C ILE A 69 -3.60 28.14 -7.63
N GLU A 70 -4.26 28.78 -8.58
CA GLU A 70 -4.70 30.17 -8.50
C GLU A 70 -6.22 30.18 -8.64
N ALA A 71 -6.92 30.46 -7.55
CA ALA A 71 -8.37 30.58 -7.51
C ALA A 71 -8.74 32.05 -7.33
N ASN A 72 -9.54 32.58 -8.26
CA ASN A 72 -10.10 33.93 -8.20
C ASN A 72 -11.59 33.85 -8.55
N GLY A 73 -12.35 33.26 -7.64
CA GLY A 73 -13.77 33.05 -7.86
C GLY A 73 -14.06 31.94 -8.87
N THR A 74 -14.68 32.30 -10.01
CA THR A 74 -14.93 31.35 -11.11
C THR A 74 -13.75 31.18 -12.06
N ASP A 75 -12.72 32.02 -11.93
CA ASP A 75 -11.49 31.95 -12.71
C ASP A 75 -10.45 31.18 -11.91
N ILE A 76 -10.18 29.94 -12.31
CA ILE A 76 -9.35 28.99 -11.55
C ILE A 76 -8.30 28.38 -12.47
N ALA A 77 -7.03 28.49 -12.13
CA ALA A 77 -5.94 27.82 -12.82
C ALA A 77 -5.30 26.77 -11.90
N ILE A 78 -5.22 25.53 -12.37
CA ILE A 78 -4.47 24.45 -11.72
C ILE A 78 -3.41 23.99 -12.71
N VAL A 79 -2.16 24.32 -12.42
CA VAL A 79 -1.00 24.03 -13.27
C VAL A 79 -0.13 22.99 -12.60
N GLY A 80 0.09 21.84 -13.23
CA GLY A 80 0.94 20.76 -12.72
C GLY A 80 2.11 20.45 -13.65
N ASN A 81 3.19 19.88 -13.12
CA ASN A 81 4.33 19.46 -13.93
C ASN A 81 4.10 18.17 -14.74
N SER A 82 3.00 17.48 -14.49
CA SER A 82 2.55 16.28 -15.20
C SER A 82 1.03 16.18 -15.16
N ASP A 83 0.45 15.32 -16.01
CA ASP A 83 -0.98 15.03 -16.01
C ASP A 83 -1.45 14.55 -14.61
N ARG A 84 -0.64 13.72 -13.94
CA ARG A 84 -0.88 13.28 -12.56
C ARG A 84 -0.90 14.45 -11.60
N ALA A 85 0.09 15.35 -11.66
CA ALA A 85 0.17 16.48 -10.74
C ALA A 85 -1.02 17.44 -10.88
N VAL A 86 -1.60 17.58 -12.08
CA VAL A 86 -2.86 18.31 -12.28
C VAL A 86 -4.03 17.62 -11.57
N LEU A 87 -4.16 16.30 -11.68
CA LEU A 87 -5.19 15.54 -10.97
C LEU A 87 -5.05 15.69 -9.44
N LEU A 88 -3.82 15.61 -8.92
CA LEU A 88 -3.54 15.86 -7.49
C LEU A 88 -3.92 17.29 -7.09
N GLY A 89 -3.60 18.28 -7.92
CA GLY A 89 -3.98 19.68 -7.72
C GLY A 89 -5.50 19.89 -7.71
N VAL A 90 -6.26 19.16 -8.54
CA VAL A 90 -7.74 19.15 -8.49
C VAL A 90 -8.22 18.65 -7.14
N TYR A 91 -7.70 17.52 -6.64
CA TYR A 91 -8.10 17.03 -5.31
C TYR A 91 -7.68 17.96 -4.18
N ARG A 92 -6.51 18.60 -4.27
CA ARG A 92 -6.10 19.63 -3.30
C ARG A 92 -7.04 20.83 -3.30
N TYR A 93 -7.43 21.33 -4.48
CA TYR A 93 -8.43 22.39 -4.61
C TYR A 93 -9.77 22.00 -3.98
N LEU A 94 -10.20 20.74 -4.16
CA LEU A 94 -11.42 20.23 -3.53
C LEU A 94 -11.31 20.17 -2.01
N THR A 95 -10.15 19.82 -1.45
CA THR A 95 -9.89 19.91 -0.01
C THR A 95 -9.99 21.36 0.48
N GLU A 96 -9.47 22.34 -0.26
CA GLU A 96 -9.65 23.77 0.07
C GLU A 96 -11.12 24.22 0.00
N CYS A 97 -11.94 23.56 -0.83
CA CYS A 97 -13.38 23.75 -0.84
C CYS A 97 -14.10 23.04 0.33
N GLY A 98 -13.40 22.27 1.16
CA GLY A 98 -13.93 21.57 2.34
C GLY A 98 -14.25 20.09 2.16
N TYR A 99 -13.88 19.46 1.04
CA TYR A 99 -14.01 18.00 0.88
C TYR A 99 -13.04 17.23 1.77
N LEU A 100 -13.52 16.15 2.40
CA LEU A 100 -12.66 15.16 3.06
C LEU A 100 -12.90 13.78 2.46
N PHE A 101 -11.82 13.08 2.13
CA PHE A 101 -11.83 11.74 1.54
C PHE A 101 -11.31 10.73 2.57
N LEU A 102 -12.20 10.26 3.44
CA LEU A 102 -11.81 9.58 4.68
C LEU A 102 -11.51 8.08 4.50
N GLY A 103 -11.80 7.50 3.34
CA GLY A 103 -11.60 6.09 3.05
C GLY A 103 -11.91 5.73 1.59
N PRO A 104 -11.61 4.49 1.17
CA PRO A 104 -11.96 3.98 -0.15
C PRO A 104 -13.47 4.00 -0.39
N GLY A 105 -13.93 4.51 -1.53
CA GLY A 105 -15.34 4.47 -1.92
C GLY A 105 -16.17 5.73 -1.52
N PRO A 106 -17.29 5.98 -2.22
CA PRO A 106 -18.09 7.19 -2.09
C PRO A 106 -18.77 7.36 -0.72
N GLU A 107 -18.97 6.28 0.04
CA GLU A 107 -19.55 6.27 1.39
C GLU A 107 -18.65 6.89 2.46
N HIS A 108 -17.38 7.15 2.13
CA HIS A 108 -16.40 7.81 2.98
C HIS A 108 -16.05 9.24 2.52
N GLU A 109 -16.77 9.78 1.54
CA GLU A 109 -16.57 11.15 1.05
C GLU A 109 -17.45 12.13 1.82
N GLN A 110 -16.84 12.94 2.68
CA GLN A 110 -17.52 14.04 3.33
C GLN A 110 -17.65 15.20 2.35
N VAL A 111 -18.89 15.55 2.04
CA VAL A 111 -19.23 16.70 1.18
C VAL A 111 -19.47 17.92 2.06
N PRO A 112 -18.81 19.06 1.79
CA PRO A 112 -19.04 20.28 2.56
C PRO A 112 -20.39 20.91 2.21
N ASP A 113 -20.80 21.90 3.00
CA ASP A 113 -21.91 22.77 2.66
C ASP A 113 -21.64 23.55 1.36
N LYS A 114 -22.69 24.17 0.81
CA LYS A 114 -22.55 25.00 -0.39
C LYS A 114 -21.57 26.15 -0.15
N ILE A 115 -20.64 26.34 -1.09
CA ILE A 115 -19.63 27.39 -1.03
C ILE A 115 -20.05 28.63 -1.83
N ASP A 116 -19.67 29.80 -1.34
CA ASP A 116 -19.71 31.03 -2.14
C ASP A 116 -18.48 31.10 -3.03
N LEU A 117 -18.58 30.47 -4.20
CA LEU A 117 -17.46 30.37 -5.13
C LEU A 117 -16.89 31.73 -5.49
N LYS A 118 -17.71 32.80 -5.59
CA LYS A 118 -17.22 34.12 -6.02
C LYS A 118 -16.20 34.73 -5.07
N ASN A 119 -16.31 34.42 -3.77
CA ASN A 119 -15.42 34.92 -2.74
C ASN A 119 -14.32 33.90 -2.37
N HIS A 120 -14.29 32.75 -3.03
CA HIS A 120 -13.26 31.74 -2.84
C HIS A 120 -12.01 32.10 -3.67
N CYS A 121 -11.12 32.88 -3.06
CA CYS A 121 -9.90 33.37 -3.72
C CYS A 121 -8.65 33.01 -2.91
N PHE A 122 -7.70 32.31 -3.52
CA PHE A 122 -6.43 31.93 -2.90
C PHE A 122 -5.38 31.54 -3.94
N THR A 123 -4.12 31.51 -3.51
CA THR A 123 -3.01 30.95 -4.29
C THR A 123 -2.27 29.92 -3.43
N LEU A 124 -1.97 28.77 -4.02
CA LEU A 124 -1.29 27.66 -3.34
C LEU A 124 -0.27 27.02 -4.28
N ILE A 125 0.92 26.75 -3.76
CA ILE A 125 2.01 26.10 -4.51
C ILE A 125 2.52 24.94 -3.66
N GLU A 126 2.45 23.71 -4.17
CA GLU A 126 2.88 22.51 -3.43
C GLU A 126 3.72 21.56 -4.30
N GLN A 127 4.66 20.88 -3.65
CA GLN A 127 5.49 19.82 -4.22
C GLN A 127 5.49 18.63 -3.28
N ALA A 128 5.30 17.42 -3.82
CA ALA A 128 5.43 16.19 -3.05
C ALA A 128 6.81 16.09 -2.38
N HIS A 129 6.84 15.57 -1.17
CA HIS A 129 8.09 15.29 -0.47
C HIS A 129 8.73 13.99 -0.95
N TYR A 130 7.97 12.90 -1.07
CA TYR A 130 8.47 11.61 -1.56
C TYR A 130 8.07 11.34 -3.02
N ASN A 131 8.91 10.59 -3.75
CA ASN A 131 8.72 10.27 -5.17
C ASN A 131 7.59 9.25 -5.39
N ASN A 132 7.64 8.14 -4.65
CA ASN A 132 6.63 7.08 -4.65
C ASN A 132 5.89 7.09 -3.31
N ARG A 133 4.56 7.03 -3.37
CA ARG A 133 3.64 7.20 -2.24
C ARG A 133 2.49 6.24 -2.45
N GLY A 134 2.65 4.99 -2.06
CA GLY A 134 1.73 3.95 -2.51
C GLY A 134 1.55 2.75 -1.63
N VAL A 135 0.80 1.82 -2.18
CA VAL A 135 0.36 0.59 -1.53
C VAL A 135 0.60 -0.58 -2.47
N SER A 136 0.92 -1.72 -1.89
CA SER A 136 0.95 -3.00 -2.55
C SER A 136 -0.21 -3.86 -2.12
N LEU A 137 -0.83 -4.52 -3.11
CA LEU A 137 -2.02 -5.34 -2.93
C LEU A 137 -1.70 -6.66 -2.23
N GLU A 138 -2.38 -6.91 -1.13
CA GLU A 138 -2.40 -8.18 -0.38
C GLU A 138 -3.82 -8.48 0.10
N GLY A 139 -4.05 -9.72 0.52
CA GLY A 139 -5.28 -10.14 1.19
C GLY A 139 -6.27 -10.91 0.32
N ALA A 140 -7.57 -10.73 0.57
CA ALA A 140 -8.68 -11.29 -0.19
C ALA A 140 -9.63 -10.16 -0.63
N ASP A 141 -9.51 -9.77 -1.90
CA ASP A 141 -10.10 -8.53 -2.39
C ASP A 141 -11.09 -8.76 -3.54
N SER A 142 -12.21 -8.06 -3.49
CA SER A 142 -13.08 -7.95 -4.66
C SER A 142 -12.51 -6.95 -5.66
N LEU A 143 -12.91 -7.05 -6.93
CA LEU A 143 -12.57 -6.01 -7.92
C LEU A 143 -13.02 -4.63 -7.43
N ASP A 144 -14.21 -4.51 -6.85
CA ASP A 144 -14.74 -3.22 -6.35
C ASP A 144 -13.83 -2.61 -5.29
N ASP A 145 -13.35 -3.41 -4.34
CA ASP A 145 -12.48 -2.93 -3.26
C ASP A 145 -11.16 -2.38 -3.83
N VAL A 146 -10.56 -3.11 -4.79
CA VAL A 146 -9.35 -2.67 -5.50
C VAL A 146 -9.60 -1.35 -6.24
N LEU A 147 -10.69 -1.25 -6.99
CA LEU A 147 -11.01 -0.04 -7.75
C LEU A 147 -11.32 1.16 -6.85
N HIS A 148 -12.02 0.97 -5.74
CA HIS A 148 -12.28 2.02 -4.75
C HIS A 148 -11.00 2.51 -4.09
N PHE A 149 -10.05 1.61 -3.81
CA PHE A 149 -8.75 1.98 -3.25
C PHE A 149 -7.91 2.78 -4.25
N ILE A 150 -7.85 2.35 -5.50
CA ILE A 150 -7.18 3.06 -6.61
C ILE A 150 -7.78 4.46 -6.81
N ASP A 151 -9.10 4.60 -6.71
CA ASP A 151 -9.78 5.88 -6.82
C ASP A 151 -9.49 6.82 -5.66
N TRP A 152 -9.37 6.28 -4.45
CA TRP A 152 -9.13 7.04 -3.24
C TRP A 152 -7.69 7.51 -3.07
N LEU A 153 -6.71 6.67 -3.43
CA LEU A 153 -5.29 6.93 -3.20
C LEU A 153 -4.81 8.32 -3.68
N PRO A 154 -5.07 8.79 -4.92
CA PRO A 154 -4.63 10.11 -5.37
C PRO A 154 -5.38 11.27 -4.71
N LYS A 155 -6.56 11.05 -4.13
CA LYS A 155 -7.30 12.09 -3.39
C LYS A 155 -6.57 12.53 -2.12
N LEU A 156 -5.65 11.69 -1.62
CA LEU A 156 -4.79 11.96 -0.47
C LEU A 156 -3.34 12.27 -0.86
N GLY A 157 -3.03 12.36 -2.15
CA GLY A 157 -1.68 12.63 -2.65
C GLY A 157 -0.86 11.38 -2.99
N GLY A 158 -1.39 10.17 -2.78
CA GLY A 158 -0.73 8.92 -3.18
C GLY A 158 -0.62 8.79 -4.71
N ASN A 159 0.42 8.11 -5.20
CA ASN A 159 0.71 8.04 -6.63
C ASN A 159 1.21 6.69 -7.16
N SER A 160 1.36 5.65 -6.34
CA SER A 160 1.86 4.36 -6.81
C SER A 160 1.03 3.19 -6.33
N PHE A 161 0.89 2.16 -7.17
CA PHE A 161 0.18 0.93 -6.83
C PHE A 161 0.98 -0.28 -7.29
N PHE A 162 1.23 -1.21 -6.37
CA PHE A 162 2.06 -2.39 -6.60
C PHE A 162 1.20 -3.67 -6.59
N ILE A 163 1.38 -4.50 -7.62
CA ILE A 163 0.90 -5.88 -7.65
C ILE A 163 2.15 -6.78 -7.74
N HIS A 164 2.38 -7.62 -6.73
CA HIS A 164 3.56 -8.48 -6.61
C HIS A 164 3.68 -9.59 -7.64
N LEU A 165 2.61 -9.80 -8.39
CA LEU A 165 2.39 -10.90 -9.32
C LEU A 165 2.09 -10.33 -10.71
N LYS A 166 2.11 -11.16 -11.75
CA LYS A 166 1.77 -10.74 -13.12
C LYS A 166 0.34 -10.20 -13.21
N ASN A 167 -0.53 -10.83 -12.44
CA ASN A 167 -1.92 -10.44 -12.21
C ASN A 167 -2.27 -10.66 -10.73
N PRO A 168 -3.34 -10.06 -10.20
CA PRO A 168 -3.75 -10.23 -8.80
C PRO A 168 -4.60 -11.51 -8.59
N TYR A 169 -4.43 -12.56 -9.41
CA TYR A 169 -5.29 -13.75 -9.41
C TYR A 169 -5.47 -14.36 -8.03
N VAL A 170 -4.39 -14.54 -7.26
CA VAL A 170 -4.44 -15.16 -5.93
C VAL A 170 -5.32 -14.34 -4.96
N PHE A 171 -5.20 -13.02 -4.98
CA PHE A 171 -5.95 -12.13 -4.08
C PHE A 171 -7.44 -12.09 -4.46
N LEU A 172 -7.74 -12.02 -5.76
CA LEU A 172 -9.11 -12.06 -6.27
C LEU A 172 -9.76 -13.43 -6.03
N LYS A 173 -9.06 -14.53 -6.29
CA LYS A 173 -9.54 -15.90 -6.08
C LYS A 173 -9.97 -16.12 -4.64
N ARG A 174 -9.15 -15.71 -3.67
CA ARG A 174 -9.48 -15.81 -2.24
C ARG A 174 -10.82 -15.14 -1.91
N TRP A 175 -11.10 -13.98 -2.51
CA TRP A 175 -12.39 -13.31 -2.33
C TRP A 175 -13.54 -14.06 -2.99
N TYR A 176 -13.44 -14.37 -4.29
CA TYR A 176 -14.54 -14.94 -5.06
C TYR A 176 -14.85 -16.39 -4.70
N GLU A 177 -13.86 -17.17 -4.28
CA GLU A 177 -14.08 -18.51 -3.72
C GLU A 177 -14.47 -18.49 -2.24
N HIS A 178 -14.43 -17.31 -1.61
CA HIS A 178 -14.70 -17.09 -0.19
C HIS A 178 -13.80 -17.97 0.70
N ASP A 179 -12.50 -17.93 0.44
CA ASP A 179 -11.51 -18.63 1.25
C ASP A 179 -11.67 -18.25 2.72
N HIS A 180 -11.64 -19.26 3.58
CA HIS A 180 -11.94 -19.12 5.01
C HIS A 180 -13.34 -18.57 5.35
N ASN A 181 -14.34 -18.57 4.46
CA ASN A 181 -15.75 -18.33 4.81
C ASN A 181 -16.72 -19.33 4.17
N PRO A 182 -16.95 -20.50 4.80
CA PRO A 182 -17.82 -21.56 4.25
C PRO A 182 -19.32 -21.22 4.27
N LYS A 183 -19.72 -20.05 4.78
CA LYS A 183 -21.12 -19.60 4.80
C LYS A 183 -21.53 -18.95 3.48
N LEU A 184 -20.56 -18.57 2.67
CA LEU A 184 -20.76 -18.02 1.34
C LEU A 184 -20.45 -19.10 0.31
N GLY A 185 -21.25 -19.17 -0.75
CA GLY A 185 -21.02 -20.13 -1.84
C GLY A 185 -20.02 -19.54 -2.82
N ALA A 186 -18.98 -20.30 -3.16
CA ALA A 186 -17.96 -19.88 -4.13
C ALA A 186 -18.60 -19.39 -5.44
N GLU A 187 -18.14 -18.24 -5.91
CA GLU A 187 -18.48 -17.67 -7.20
C GLU A 187 -17.58 -18.28 -8.30
N PRO A 188 -18.05 -18.40 -9.55
CA PRO A 188 -17.20 -18.84 -10.64
C PRO A 188 -16.00 -17.90 -10.83
N PHE A 189 -14.78 -18.44 -10.68
CA PHE A 189 -13.54 -17.71 -10.88
C PHE A 189 -12.56 -18.53 -11.73
N SER A 190 -11.86 -17.87 -12.64
CA SER A 190 -10.90 -18.49 -13.55
C SER A 190 -9.81 -17.49 -13.92
N LEU A 191 -8.73 -17.96 -14.55
CA LEU A 191 -7.65 -17.10 -15.03
C LEU A 191 -8.17 -16.05 -16.03
N ASP A 192 -9.03 -16.45 -16.97
CA ASP A 192 -9.63 -15.51 -17.94
C ASP A 192 -10.45 -14.41 -17.25
N ILE A 193 -11.16 -14.75 -16.18
CA ILE A 193 -11.89 -13.76 -15.37
C ILE A 193 -10.90 -12.81 -14.69
N ALA A 194 -9.84 -13.34 -14.08
CA ALA A 194 -8.83 -12.52 -13.43
C ALA A 194 -8.07 -11.61 -14.41
N GLU A 195 -7.79 -12.05 -15.64
CA GLU A 195 -7.18 -11.21 -16.68
C GLU A 195 -8.11 -10.07 -17.09
N CYS A 196 -9.41 -10.34 -17.30
CA CYS A 196 -10.40 -9.28 -17.57
C CYS A 196 -10.48 -8.27 -16.42
N MET A 197 -10.44 -8.74 -15.17
CA MET A 197 -10.37 -7.87 -13.99
C MET A 197 -9.05 -7.09 -13.92
N THR A 198 -7.94 -7.70 -14.33
CA THR A 198 -6.62 -7.06 -14.39
C THR A 198 -6.61 -5.93 -15.41
N GLU A 199 -7.13 -6.15 -16.62
CA GLU A 199 -7.29 -5.10 -17.64
C GLU A 199 -8.10 -3.91 -17.09
N ARG A 200 -9.15 -4.19 -16.31
CA ARG A 200 -9.96 -3.15 -15.66
C ARG A 200 -9.16 -2.37 -14.61
N ILE A 201 -8.37 -3.06 -13.79
CA ILE A 201 -7.47 -2.45 -12.82
C ILE A 201 -6.44 -1.57 -13.53
N GLU A 202 -5.76 -2.09 -14.56
CA GLU A 202 -4.77 -1.35 -15.35
C GLU A 202 -5.35 -0.09 -15.99
N TYR A 203 -6.57 -0.19 -16.53
CA TYR A 203 -7.28 0.95 -17.08
C TYR A 203 -7.50 2.04 -16.01
N GLU A 204 -7.95 1.68 -14.80
CA GLU A 204 -8.20 2.67 -13.74
C GLU A 204 -6.90 3.23 -13.13
N LEU A 205 -5.79 2.46 -13.11
CA LEU A 205 -4.44 2.95 -12.77
C LEU A 205 -3.95 3.97 -13.80
N SER A 206 -4.02 3.63 -15.09
CA SER A 206 -3.58 4.48 -16.20
C SER A 206 -4.39 5.78 -16.27
N LYS A 207 -5.72 5.68 -16.12
CA LYS A 207 -6.64 6.83 -16.09
C LYS A 207 -6.26 7.85 -15.00
N ARG A 208 -5.64 7.43 -13.90
CA ARG A 208 -5.17 8.30 -12.81
C ARG A 208 -3.67 8.59 -12.85
N ALA A 209 -2.98 8.11 -13.88
CA ALA A 209 -1.52 8.20 -14.04
C ALA A 209 -0.75 7.74 -12.79
N LEU A 210 -1.26 6.70 -12.10
CA LEU A 210 -0.56 6.07 -11.00
C LEU A 210 0.66 5.30 -11.52
N LEU A 211 1.77 5.42 -10.79
CA LEU A 211 3.00 4.69 -11.03
C LEU A 211 2.77 3.21 -10.76
N ARG A 212 3.09 2.38 -11.74
CA ARG A 212 2.85 0.94 -11.71
C ARG A 212 4.11 0.20 -11.32
N SER A 213 4.05 -0.39 -10.13
CA SER A 213 5.02 -1.38 -9.69
C SER A 213 4.49 -2.79 -9.99
N ARG A 214 5.35 -3.67 -10.49
CA ARG A 214 5.01 -5.07 -10.81
C ARG A 214 6.13 -6.01 -10.43
N LEU A 215 5.73 -7.26 -10.13
CA LEU A 215 6.56 -8.45 -9.88
C LEU A 215 7.61 -8.29 -8.80
N SER A 216 7.66 -9.17 -7.79
CA SER A 216 8.89 -9.38 -7.02
C SER A 216 9.25 -10.86 -6.91
N HIS A 217 8.32 -11.66 -6.41
CA HIS A 217 8.56 -13.07 -6.06
C HIS A 217 8.49 -14.05 -7.23
N GLU A 218 7.76 -13.71 -8.30
CA GLU A 218 7.50 -14.65 -9.41
C GLU A 218 8.75 -15.04 -10.22
N TRP A 219 9.83 -14.28 -10.10
CA TRP A 219 11.08 -14.62 -10.78
C TRP A 219 11.71 -15.92 -10.25
N PHE A 220 11.27 -16.44 -9.10
CA PHE A 220 11.86 -17.61 -8.46
C PHE A 220 10.80 -18.63 -8.02
N GLY A 221 10.15 -19.27 -8.99
CA GLY A 221 9.34 -20.49 -8.80
C GLY A 221 10.05 -21.77 -9.24
N GLY A 222 11.37 -21.74 -9.37
CA GLY A 222 12.16 -22.85 -9.91
C GLY A 222 11.90 -23.16 -11.40
N LYS A 223 11.18 -22.28 -12.10
CA LYS A 223 10.95 -22.33 -13.56
C LYS A 223 12.13 -21.68 -14.29
N ILE A 224 12.60 -22.31 -15.37
CA ILE A 224 13.57 -21.69 -16.31
C ILE A 224 12.81 -20.90 -17.39
N ASP A 225 11.55 -21.24 -17.63
CA ASP A 225 10.65 -20.46 -18.46
C ASP A 225 9.90 -19.42 -17.61
N PHE A 226 10.43 -18.20 -17.60
CA PHE A 226 9.85 -17.06 -16.88
C PHE A 226 8.67 -16.42 -17.63
N SER A 227 8.33 -16.88 -18.84
CA SER A 227 7.18 -16.38 -19.59
C SER A 227 5.84 -16.85 -18.97
N ALA A 228 5.83 -17.99 -18.26
CA ALA A 228 4.62 -18.72 -17.83
C ALA A 228 4.39 -18.81 -16.30
N THR A 229 4.93 -17.90 -15.48
CA THR A 229 4.67 -17.85 -14.02
C THR A 229 3.25 -17.34 -13.71
N GLN A 230 2.46 -18.04 -12.90
CA GLN A 230 1.10 -17.66 -12.48
C GLN A 230 0.95 -17.65 -10.94
N GLY A 231 1.89 -16.99 -10.26
CA GLY A 231 1.88 -16.88 -8.80
C GLY A 231 2.51 -18.05 -8.05
N TRP A 232 2.15 -18.18 -6.76
CA TRP A 232 2.86 -19.02 -5.78
C TRP A 232 2.56 -20.53 -5.89
N ASN A 233 1.46 -20.92 -6.54
CA ASN A 233 0.91 -22.28 -6.48
C ASN A 233 0.64 -22.88 -7.87
N ASP A 234 1.63 -22.85 -8.76
CA ASP A 234 1.49 -23.55 -10.05
C ASP A 234 1.97 -24.99 -9.96
N ASP A 235 1.04 -25.94 -10.10
CA ASP A 235 1.31 -27.39 -10.20
C ASP A 235 1.88 -27.80 -11.58
N GLU A 236 1.90 -26.92 -12.58
CA GLU A 236 2.47 -27.18 -13.91
C GLU A 236 3.87 -26.56 -14.04
N HIS A 237 4.88 -27.38 -13.75
CA HIS A 237 6.28 -26.97 -13.77
C HIS A 237 6.95 -27.26 -15.12
N SER A 238 7.59 -26.25 -15.72
CA SER A 238 8.72 -26.48 -16.63
C SER A 238 9.88 -27.02 -15.78
N THR A 239 10.12 -28.32 -15.80
CA THR A 239 11.22 -28.92 -15.02
C THR A 239 12.57 -28.48 -15.60
N PRO A 240 13.56 -28.13 -14.76
CA PRO A 240 14.92 -27.88 -15.23
C PRO A 240 15.43 -29.07 -16.05
N SER A 241 16.00 -28.79 -17.22
CA SER A 241 16.54 -29.82 -18.12
C SER A 241 17.75 -30.58 -17.54
N SER A 242 18.34 -30.07 -16.46
CA SER A 242 19.47 -30.65 -15.73
C SER A 242 19.45 -30.26 -14.26
N ASN A 243 19.80 -31.19 -13.37
CA ASN A 243 19.98 -30.92 -11.93
C ASN A 243 21.04 -29.84 -11.66
N THR A 244 21.97 -29.57 -12.58
CA THR A 244 23.00 -28.52 -12.41
C THR A 244 22.45 -27.09 -12.43
N GLN A 245 21.22 -26.91 -12.93
CA GLN A 245 20.56 -25.60 -13.05
C GLN A 245 19.90 -25.14 -11.74
N LEU A 246 19.56 -26.08 -10.86
CA LEU A 246 19.07 -25.81 -9.52
C LEU A 246 20.20 -25.28 -8.62
N ALA A 247 19.90 -24.49 -7.61
CA ALA A 247 20.87 -24.12 -6.59
C ALA A 247 21.37 -25.38 -5.85
N LEU A 248 22.64 -25.37 -5.44
CA LEU A 248 23.16 -26.37 -4.49
C LEU A 248 23.00 -25.79 -3.10
N LEU A 249 22.21 -26.41 -2.23
CA LEU A 249 21.99 -25.97 -0.86
C LEU A 249 22.16 -27.18 0.05
N ASN A 250 22.97 -27.06 1.11
CA ASN A 250 23.23 -28.17 2.03
C ASN A 250 23.69 -29.46 1.35
N SER A 251 24.49 -29.33 0.28
CA SER A 251 24.94 -30.43 -0.60
C SER A 251 23.85 -31.12 -1.44
N GLU A 252 22.62 -30.63 -1.43
CA GLU A 252 21.51 -31.14 -2.23
C GLU A 252 21.09 -30.13 -3.31
N ARG A 253 20.51 -30.65 -4.40
CA ARG A 253 19.90 -29.85 -5.46
C ARG A 253 18.48 -30.33 -5.61
N ALA A 254 17.53 -29.66 -4.98
CA ALA A 254 16.13 -29.89 -5.21
C ALA A 254 15.46 -28.62 -5.71
N LEU A 255 14.23 -28.79 -6.20
CA LEU A 255 13.32 -27.68 -6.51
C LEU A 255 12.57 -27.25 -5.24
N TYR A 256 12.41 -28.18 -4.29
CA TYR A 256 11.68 -28.02 -3.05
C TYR A 256 12.39 -28.72 -1.91
N SER A 257 12.50 -28.03 -0.78
CA SER A 257 12.94 -28.65 0.47
C SER A 257 11.81 -29.52 1.08
N PRO A 258 12.09 -30.41 2.04
CA PRO A 258 11.07 -31.20 2.75
C PRO A 258 9.97 -30.36 3.42
N ASN A 259 10.23 -29.07 3.67
CA ASN A 259 9.29 -28.10 4.22
C ASN A 259 8.54 -27.29 3.15
N LYS A 260 8.67 -27.64 1.86
CA LYS A 260 8.07 -26.98 0.68
C LYS A 260 8.55 -25.55 0.39
N GLU A 261 9.72 -25.15 0.87
CA GLU A 261 10.34 -23.91 0.42
C GLU A 261 10.96 -24.12 -0.97
N VAL A 262 10.79 -23.16 -1.89
CA VAL A 262 11.37 -23.22 -3.24
C VAL A 262 12.89 -23.10 -3.11
N GLU A 263 13.60 -24.16 -3.46
CA GLU A 263 15.06 -24.14 -3.56
C GLU A 263 15.44 -23.48 -4.90
N GLY A 264 16.09 -22.31 -4.83
CA GLY A 264 16.26 -21.40 -5.97
C GLY A 264 17.10 -21.93 -7.14
N LEU A 265 17.32 -21.08 -8.16
CA LEU A 265 18.12 -21.43 -9.34
C LEU A 265 19.60 -21.00 -9.19
N CYS A 266 20.51 -21.74 -9.83
CA CYS A 266 21.93 -21.39 -9.85
C CYS A 266 22.21 -20.28 -10.89
N LEU A 267 22.21 -19.02 -10.47
CA LEU A 267 22.46 -17.87 -11.34
C LEU A 267 23.88 -17.80 -11.93
N HIS A 268 24.80 -18.70 -11.58
CA HIS A 268 26.11 -18.82 -12.25
C HIS A 268 26.06 -19.77 -13.46
N ASP A 269 25.02 -20.61 -13.59
CA ASP A 269 24.78 -21.36 -14.81
C ASP A 269 24.39 -20.38 -15.93
N SER A 270 25.11 -20.40 -17.05
CA SER A 270 24.92 -19.41 -18.12
C SER A 270 23.55 -19.53 -18.78
N LYS A 271 22.96 -20.73 -18.86
CA LYS A 271 21.63 -20.92 -19.44
C LYS A 271 20.55 -20.37 -18.51
N VAL A 272 20.69 -20.61 -17.21
CA VAL A 272 19.78 -20.06 -16.19
C VAL A 272 19.85 -18.54 -16.18
N CYS A 273 21.06 -17.99 -16.14
CA CYS A 273 21.25 -16.54 -16.11
C CYS A 273 20.73 -15.86 -17.38
N GLU A 274 20.93 -16.47 -18.55
CA GLU A 274 20.40 -15.93 -19.81
C GLU A 274 18.88 -16.01 -19.87
N ALA A 275 18.29 -17.15 -19.50
CA ALA A 275 16.84 -17.30 -19.45
C ALA A 275 16.19 -16.30 -18.49
N PHE A 276 16.83 -16.05 -17.34
CA PHE A 276 16.39 -15.06 -16.36
C PHE A 276 16.38 -13.64 -16.94
N ILE A 277 17.48 -13.24 -17.58
CA ILE A 277 17.60 -11.93 -18.22
C ILE A 277 16.58 -11.78 -19.34
N GLU A 278 16.47 -12.78 -20.23
CA GLU A 278 15.52 -12.77 -21.34
C GLU A 278 14.07 -12.72 -20.86
N GLY A 279 13.73 -13.45 -19.79
CA GLY A 279 12.41 -13.41 -19.18
C GLY A 279 12.02 -12.03 -18.68
N ILE A 280 12.94 -11.35 -17.99
CA ILE A 280 12.72 -9.98 -17.50
C ILE A 280 12.57 -9.00 -18.66
N VAL A 281 13.47 -9.06 -19.65
CA VAL A 281 13.46 -8.16 -20.81
C VAL A 281 12.18 -8.35 -21.63
N SER A 282 11.82 -9.60 -21.94
CA SER A 282 10.60 -9.94 -22.68
C SER A 282 9.35 -9.44 -21.96
N TYR A 283 9.26 -9.63 -20.64
CA TYR A 283 8.15 -9.12 -19.85
C TYR A 283 8.07 -7.59 -19.90
N ALA A 284 9.19 -6.88 -19.67
CA ALA A 284 9.24 -5.43 -19.74
C ALA A 284 8.81 -4.91 -21.12
N VAL A 285 9.30 -5.52 -22.21
CA VAL A 285 8.91 -5.17 -23.59
C VAL A 285 7.43 -5.42 -23.85
N SER A 286 6.86 -6.50 -23.31
CA SER A 286 5.42 -6.80 -23.43
C SER A 286 4.52 -5.87 -22.61
N ARG A 287 5.11 -5.19 -21.61
CA ARG A 287 4.43 -4.31 -20.66
C ARG A 287 5.15 -2.96 -20.54
N PRO A 288 5.20 -2.16 -21.62
CA PRO A 288 5.87 -0.84 -21.64
C PRO A 288 5.18 0.19 -20.73
N ASP A 289 4.07 -0.21 -20.14
CA ASP A 289 3.27 0.53 -19.22
C ASP A 289 3.85 0.46 -17.78
N ILE A 290 4.70 -0.50 -17.47
CA ILE A 290 5.30 -0.65 -16.13
C ILE A 290 6.40 0.39 -15.89
N ASP A 291 6.24 1.16 -14.80
CA ASP A 291 7.19 2.17 -14.37
C ASP A 291 8.33 1.54 -13.54
N TYR A 292 8.01 0.60 -12.65
CA TYR A 292 8.94 -0.06 -11.74
C TYR A 292 8.78 -1.58 -11.78
N LEU A 293 9.85 -2.27 -12.14
CA LEU A 293 9.90 -3.73 -12.13
C LEU A 293 10.73 -4.19 -10.95
N HIS A 294 10.11 -4.88 -9.97
CA HIS A 294 10.87 -5.39 -8.83
C HIS A 294 11.52 -6.73 -9.16
N ILE A 295 12.73 -6.91 -8.66
CA ILE A 295 13.59 -8.07 -8.90
C ILE A 295 14.12 -8.49 -7.55
N GLU A 296 13.58 -9.58 -7.03
CA GLU A 296 14.11 -10.28 -5.87
C GLU A 296 14.93 -11.47 -6.39
N LEU A 297 16.22 -11.51 -6.10
CA LEU A 297 17.12 -12.57 -6.61
C LEU A 297 17.33 -13.72 -5.60
N LEU A 298 16.97 -13.51 -4.33
CA LEU A 298 16.98 -14.50 -3.25
C LEU A 298 15.85 -14.12 -2.27
N ASP A 299 14.93 -15.05 -2.02
CA ASP A 299 13.79 -14.85 -1.12
C ASP A 299 14.19 -15.10 0.35
N VAL A 300 15.05 -16.11 0.59
CA VAL A 300 15.54 -16.50 1.93
C VAL A 300 17.05 -16.31 2.02
N PHE A 301 17.55 -15.81 3.15
CA PHE A 301 18.98 -15.52 3.39
C PHE A 301 19.91 -16.71 3.08
N ASP A 302 19.47 -17.93 3.40
CA ASP A 302 20.23 -19.17 3.20
C ASP A 302 20.02 -19.82 1.81
N SER A 303 19.35 -19.14 0.87
CA SER A 303 19.09 -19.68 -0.48
C SER A 303 20.23 -19.43 -1.48
N LYS A 304 21.38 -18.87 -1.06
CA LYS A 304 22.55 -18.68 -1.94
C LYS A 304 23.11 -20.04 -2.35
N CYS A 305 23.09 -20.33 -3.66
CA CYS A 305 23.73 -21.52 -4.22
C CYS A 305 25.20 -21.68 -3.74
N GLU A 306 25.52 -22.86 -3.24
CA GLU A 306 26.79 -23.27 -2.65
C GLU A 306 27.68 -24.04 -3.62
N CYS A 307 27.41 -24.03 -4.92
CA CYS A 307 28.31 -24.71 -5.86
C CYS A 307 29.70 -24.05 -5.88
N GLU A 308 30.73 -24.78 -6.32
CA GLU A 308 32.12 -24.32 -6.33
C GLU A 308 32.28 -22.91 -6.94
N LYS A 309 31.58 -22.64 -8.05
CA LYS A 309 31.63 -21.33 -8.72
C LYS A 309 30.96 -20.22 -7.89
N CYS A 310 29.80 -20.50 -7.28
CA CYS A 310 29.08 -19.52 -6.46
C CYS A 310 29.75 -19.25 -5.10
N ARG A 311 30.51 -20.21 -4.56
CA ARG A 311 31.33 -20.00 -3.35
C ARG A 311 32.46 -19.00 -3.58
N ASN A 312 33.03 -19.00 -4.79
CA ASN A 312 34.18 -18.17 -5.15
C ASN A 312 33.80 -16.76 -5.65
N VAL A 313 32.50 -16.45 -5.74
CA VAL A 313 32.01 -15.15 -6.20
C VAL A 313 31.23 -14.47 -5.08
N ASP A 314 31.54 -13.20 -4.86
CA ASP A 314 30.77 -12.36 -3.95
C ASP A 314 29.36 -12.13 -4.52
N LEU A 315 28.36 -12.27 -3.66
CA LEU A 315 26.96 -12.19 -4.07
C LEU A 315 26.62 -10.80 -4.64
N THR A 316 27.16 -9.75 -4.03
CA THR A 316 27.00 -8.36 -4.48
C THR A 316 27.58 -8.17 -5.89
N ASP A 317 28.76 -8.73 -6.16
CA ASP A 317 29.41 -8.59 -7.46
C ASP A 317 28.61 -9.31 -8.55
N ARG A 318 28.06 -10.49 -8.24
CA ARG A 318 27.20 -11.23 -9.18
C ARG A 318 25.91 -10.47 -9.52
N TYR A 319 25.28 -9.84 -8.52
CA TYR A 319 24.09 -9.02 -8.74
C TYR A 319 24.39 -7.83 -9.64
N THR A 320 25.51 -7.14 -9.37
CA THR A 320 25.95 -5.99 -10.18
C THR A 320 26.13 -6.38 -11.65
N GLU A 321 26.74 -7.53 -11.91
CA GLU A 321 26.91 -8.06 -13.28
C GLU A 321 25.56 -8.31 -13.96
N ILE A 322 24.63 -9.01 -13.30
CA ILE A 322 23.30 -9.32 -13.84
C ILE A 322 22.51 -8.02 -14.09
N PHE A 323 22.53 -7.08 -13.15
CA PHE A 323 21.85 -5.79 -13.27
C PHE A 323 22.40 -4.93 -14.41
N ASN A 324 23.72 -4.86 -14.58
CA ASN A 324 24.30 -4.15 -15.72
C ASN A 324 23.92 -4.79 -17.05
N ARG A 325 23.84 -6.14 -17.12
CA ARG A 325 23.39 -6.83 -18.33
C ARG A 325 21.90 -6.57 -18.63
N LEU A 326 21.06 -6.54 -17.60
CA LEU A 326 19.66 -6.17 -17.73
C LEU A 326 19.49 -4.73 -18.25
N ASP A 327 20.23 -3.78 -17.68
CA ASP A 327 20.20 -2.38 -18.13
C ASP A 327 20.68 -2.22 -19.58
N ASP A 328 21.77 -2.90 -19.97
CA ASP A 328 22.23 -2.90 -21.36
C ASP A 328 21.12 -3.40 -22.31
N ARG A 329 20.51 -4.56 -22.00
CA ARG A 329 19.45 -5.16 -22.84
C ARG A 329 18.18 -4.32 -22.90
N LEU A 330 17.73 -3.77 -21.77
CA LEU A 330 16.56 -2.88 -21.73
C LEU A 330 16.82 -1.57 -22.47
N THR A 331 18.05 -1.06 -22.41
CA THR A 331 18.46 0.13 -23.17
C THR A 331 18.47 -0.14 -24.67
N GLU A 332 18.92 -1.31 -25.11
CA GLU A 332 18.85 -1.76 -26.51
C GLU A 332 17.40 -1.81 -27.03
N GLU A 333 16.46 -2.26 -26.20
CA GLU A 333 15.02 -2.29 -26.49
C GLU A 333 14.31 -0.93 -26.29
N GLY A 334 15.03 0.11 -25.84
CA GLY A 334 14.48 1.45 -25.61
C GLY A 334 13.52 1.57 -24.42
N MET A 335 13.60 0.64 -23.46
CA MET A 335 12.68 0.57 -22.33
C MET A 335 13.04 1.60 -21.23
N PRO A 336 12.11 2.46 -20.78
CA PRO A 336 12.34 3.45 -19.74
C PRO A 336 12.13 2.91 -18.32
N THR A 337 11.68 1.66 -18.17
CA THR A 337 11.34 1.03 -16.88
C THR A 337 12.50 1.09 -15.88
N HIS A 338 12.17 1.40 -14.62
CA HIS A 338 13.10 1.35 -13.50
C HIS A 338 13.22 -0.07 -12.96
N LEU A 339 14.43 -0.46 -12.58
CA LEU A 339 14.72 -1.76 -11.96
C LEU A 339 14.80 -1.61 -10.44
N CYS A 340 13.78 -2.08 -9.75
CA CYS A 340 13.74 -2.16 -8.30
C CYS A 340 14.42 -3.44 -7.83
N PHE A 341 15.39 -3.38 -6.93
CA PHE A 341 15.95 -4.57 -6.30
C PHE A 341 15.63 -4.56 -4.81
N GLU A 342 15.05 -5.65 -4.33
CA GLU A 342 14.66 -5.78 -2.93
C GLU A 342 15.89 -6.12 -2.08
N GLU A 343 16.18 -5.26 -1.12
CA GLU A 343 17.22 -5.49 -0.11
C GLU A 343 16.57 -5.91 1.19
N ARG A 344 16.72 -7.21 1.49
CA ARG A 344 16.50 -7.78 2.81
C ARG A 344 17.86 -8.02 3.47
N TYR A 345 17.93 -7.93 4.81
CA TYR A 345 19.09 -8.37 5.62
C TYR A 345 20.46 -7.74 5.33
N GLY A 346 20.52 -6.59 4.64
CA GLY A 346 21.79 -5.88 4.38
C GLY A 346 22.75 -6.63 3.44
N ILE A 347 22.21 -7.48 2.56
CA ILE A 347 22.97 -8.33 1.62
C ILE A 347 23.89 -7.52 0.69
N PHE A 348 23.53 -6.26 0.38
CA PHE A 348 24.29 -5.47 -0.60
C PHE A 348 25.43 -4.66 0.02
N LYS A 349 26.65 -4.86 -0.47
CA LYS A 349 27.79 -3.98 -0.17
C LYS A 349 27.64 -2.66 -0.93
N VAL A 350 28.25 -1.58 -0.40
CA VAL A 350 28.25 -0.26 -1.07
C VAL A 350 28.82 -0.35 -2.49
N SER A 351 29.74 -1.28 -2.73
CA SER A 351 30.39 -1.50 -4.02
C SER A 351 29.42 -1.83 -5.15
N VAL A 352 28.26 -2.46 -4.90
CA VAL A 352 27.23 -2.69 -5.95
C VAL A 352 26.95 -1.37 -6.67
N PHE A 353 26.63 -0.36 -5.89
CA PHE A 353 26.07 0.90 -6.35
C PHE A 353 27.11 1.81 -6.98
N GLN A 354 28.40 1.56 -6.74
CA GLN A 354 29.49 2.27 -7.40
C GLN A 354 29.80 1.70 -8.78
N ASN A 355 29.41 0.45 -9.03
CA ASN A 355 29.75 -0.32 -10.22
C ASN A 355 28.57 -0.48 -11.20
N LEU A 356 27.40 0.08 -10.88
CA LEU A 356 26.28 0.17 -11.82
C LEU A 356 26.59 1.19 -12.92
N LYS A 357 26.40 0.79 -14.18
CA LYS A 357 26.67 1.64 -15.35
C LYS A 357 25.75 2.85 -15.42
N THR A 358 24.46 2.63 -15.13
CA THR A 358 23.42 3.67 -15.19
C THR A 358 22.69 3.76 -13.84
N PRO A 359 23.24 4.41 -12.81
CA PRO A 359 22.66 4.42 -11.47
C PRO A 359 21.20 4.90 -11.39
N ASN A 360 20.78 5.79 -12.31
CA ASN A 360 19.42 6.32 -12.37
C ASN A 360 18.37 5.31 -12.87
N ARG A 361 18.78 4.19 -13.48
CA ARG A 361 17.89 3.07 -13.87
C ARG A 361 17.40 2.30 -12.65
N PHE A 362 18.17 2.32 -11.57
CA PHE A 362 18.01 1.41 -10.46
C PHE A 362 17.37 2.08 -9.26
N VAL A 363 16.54 1.31 -8.57
CA VAL A 363 15.86 1.72 -7.37
C VAL A 363 16.10 0.68 -6.29
N ARG A 364 16.60 1.12 -5.15
CA ARG A 364 16.77 0.27 -3.98
C ARG A 364 15.44 0.17 -3.24
N THR A 365 14.86 -1.02 -3.15
CA THR A 365 13.67 -1.26 -2.34
C THR A 365 14.09 -1.91 -1.03
N MET A 366 14.07 -1.14 0.07
CA MET A 366 14.48 -1.62 1.37
C MET A 366 13.28 -2.23 2.11
N VAL A 367 13.40 -3.48 2.53
CA VAL A 367 12.40 -4.16 3.36
C VAL A 367 12.91 -4.15 4.80
N PRO A 368 12.31 -3.39 5.73
CA PRO A 368 12.80 -3.31 7.09
C PRO A 368 12.55 -4.63 7.83
N ASN A 369 13.57 -5.12 8.52
CA ASN A 369 13.37 -6.17 9.53
C ASN A 369 13.21 -5.48 10.89
N ARG A 370 11.98 -5.42 11.39
CA ARG A 370 11.69 -4.75 12.67
C ARG A 370 11.62 -5.77 13.80
N ASP A 371 12.45 -5.57 14.83
CA ASP A 371 12.34 -6.32 16.08
C ASP A 371 11.04 -5.99 16.83
N SER A 372 10.52 -4.76 16.68
CA SER A 372 9.26 -4.28 17.28
C SER A 372 8.51 -3.37 16.31
N PHE A 373 7.18 -3.54 16.22
CA PHE A 373 6.28 -2.65 15.47
C PHE A 373 5.76 -1.48 16.32
N GLU A 374 6.07 -1.47 17.62
CA GLU A 374 5.75 -0.37 18.54
C GLU A 374 6.81 0.73 18.52
N VAL A 375 7.90 0.52 17.78
CA VAL A 375 9.04 1.44 17.66
C VAL A 375 9.16 1.92 16.22
N THR A 376 9.44 3.22 16.06
CA THR A 376 9.64 3.82 14.73
C THR A 376 10.94 3.30 14.09
N LEU A 377 11.02 3.24 12.77
CA LEU A 377 12.22 2.94 11.99
C LEU A 377 13.40 3.83 12.36
N GLY A 378 13.12 5.10 12.66
CA GLY A 378 14.14 6.06 13.11
C GLY A 378 14.79 5.64 14.42
N GLU A 379 13.99 5.12 15.36
CA GLU A 379 14.46 4.64 16.66
C GLU A 379 15.02 3.22 16.61
N ALA A 380 14.45 2.35 15.77
CA ALA A 380 14.85 0.97 15.57
C ALA A 380 16.24 0.83 14.92
N ARG A 381 16.93 1.94 14.60
CA ARG A 381 18.22 1.99 13.90
C ARG A 381 18.21 1.05 12.70
N VAL A 382 17.31 1.30 11.75
CA VAL A 382 17.28 0.57 10.47
C VAL A 382 18.64 0.76 9.79
N LEU A 383 19.49 -0.25 10.02
CA LEU A 383 20.87 -0.45 9.62
C LEU A 383 21.76 0.82 9.59
N GLU A 384 22.69 0.91 10.56
CA GLU A 384 23.84 1.84 10.60
C GLU A 384 24.80 1.76 9.38
N SER A 385 24.45 1.03 8.32
CA SER A 385 25.27 0.84 7.12
C SER A 385 24.42 1.21 5.89
N LYS A 386 24.68 2.23 5.08
CA LYS A 386 25.92 2.97 4.83
C LYS A 386 25.58 4.38 4.34
N ARG A 387 26.18 5.41 4.95
CA ARG A 387 26.16 6.81 4.48
C ARG A 387 26.69 7.02 3.04
N GLY A 388 27.24 5.98 2.40
CA GLY A 388 27.70 5.98 1.01
C GLY A 388 26.63 5.69 -0.06
N LEU A 389 25.37 5.43 0.31
CA LEU A 389 24.31 4.97 -0.60
C LEU A 389 23.38 6.06 -1.15
N ARG A 390 23.62 7.33 -0.80
CA ARG A 390 22.80 8.48 -1.24
C ARG A 390 22.78 8.72 -2.76
N ARG A 391 23.53 7.93 -3.55
CA ARG A 391 23.61 8.06 -5.01
C ARG A 391 22.49 7.37 -5.77
N ILE A 392 21.74 6.46 -5.15
CA ILE A 392 20.67 5.70 -5.82
C ILE A 392 19.34 5.96 -5.14
N LYS A 393 18.30 6.10 -5.97
CA LYS A 393 16.93 6.27 -5.53
C LYS A 393 16.54 5.10 -4.64
N SER A 394 15.99 5.39 -3.47
CA SER A 394 15.61 4.37 -2.49
C SER A 394 14.16 4.50 -2.10
N LEU A 395 13.49 3.36 -1.93
CA LEU A 395 12.13 3.18 -1.46
C LEU A 395 12.17 2.33 -0.20
N ILE A 396 11.22 2.56 0.70
CA ILE A 396 10.90 1.57 1.72
C ILE A 396 9.69 0.77 1.30
N TYR A 397 9.76 -0.54 1.53
CA TYR A 397 8.67 -1.49 1.36
C TYR A 397 8.37 -2.10 2.73
N ASP A 398 7.41 -1.51 3.45
CA ASP A 398 7.14 -1.79 4.86
C ASP A 398 5.74 -2.37 5.04
N SER A 399 5.52 -3.18 6.08
CA SER A 399 4.28 -3.97 6.25
C SER A 399 3.49 -3.66 7.53
N PRO A 400 3.30 -2.38 7.95
CA PRO A 400 2.63 -2.08 9.22
C PRO A 400 1.14 -2.44 9.20
N LEU A 401 0.55 -2.52 8.01
CA LEU A 401 -0.87 -2.74 7.78
C LEU A 401 -1.16 -4.11 7.14
N LYS A 402 -0.26 -5.10 7.30
CA LYS A 402 -0.50 -6.51 6.88
C LYS A 402 -1.15 -7.34 8.00
N PHE A 403 -0.38 -7.83 8.96
CA PHE A 403 -0.94 -8.60 10.10
C PHE A 403 -0.89 -7.85 11.42
N THR A 404 0.08 -6.95 11.55
CA THR A 404 0.39 -6.22 12.77
C THR A 404 -0.75 -5.33 13.24
N HIS A 405 -1.55 -4.80 12.30
CA HIS A 405 -2.62 -3.87 12.62
C HIS A 405 -3.73 -4.49 13.49
N PHE A 406 -3.92 -5.82 13.47
CA PHE A 406 -4.88 -6.50 14.36
C PHE A 406 -4.51 -6.45 15.84
N GLY A 407 -3.28 -6.04 16.17
CA GLY A 407 -2.84 -5.82 17.55
C GLY A 407 -2.89 -4.36 18.02
N ASP A 408 -3.28 -3.40 17.17
CA ASP A 408 -3.69 -2.06 17.59
C ASP A 408 -5.20 -1.90 17.44
N LEU A 409 -5.94 -2.05 18.54
CA LEU A 409 -7.41 -1.99 18.51
C LEU A 409 -7.97 -0.58 18.29
N GLY A 410 -7.16 0.46 18.42
CA GLY A 410 -7.60 1.84 18.20
C GLY A 410 -7.06 2.48 16.92
N TYR A 411 -6.07 1.83 16.28
CA TYR A 411 -5.26 2.39 15.20
C TYR A 411 -4.49 3.68 15.53
N ILE A 412 -4.43 4.11 16.80
CA ILE A 412 -3.72 5.34 17.17
C ILE A 412 -2.22 5.11 17.28
N SER A 413 -1.77 4.07 18.00
CA SER A 413 -0.34 3.77 18.17
C SER A 413 0.33 3.41 16.85
N LEU A 414 -0.36 2.64 16.00
CA LEU A 414 0.11 2.28 14.67
C LEU A 414 0.23 3.51 13.77
N SER A 415 -0.79 4.38 13.77
CA SER A 415 -0.75 5.63 13.01
C SER A 415 0.37 6.55 13.48
N GLN A 416 0.64 6.61 14.79
CA GLN A 416 1.78 7.35 15.34
C GLN A 416 3.12 6.78 14.87
N THR A 417 3.23 5.46 14.82
CA THR A 417 4.45 4.79 14.33
C THR A 417 4.68 5.10 12.86
N ILE A 418 3.66 4.92 12.00
CA ILE A 418 3.71 5.29 10.57
C ILE A 418 4.09 6.76 10.38
N ALA A 419 3.51 7.67 11.18
CA ALA A 419 3.85 9.09 11.14
C ALA A 419 5.32 9.36 11.51
N GLY A 420 5.83 8.70 12.56
CA GLY A 420 7.23 8.80 12.98
C GLY A 420 8.21 8.23 11.93
N ASP A 421 7.81 7.14 11.28
CA ASP A 421 8.56 6.50 10.20
C ASP A 421 8.71 7.43 9.00
N LEU A 422 7.60 7.98 8.51
CA LEU A 422 7.57 8.92 7.41
C LEU A 422 8.35 10.21 7.71
N LYS A 423 8.45 10.64 8.97
CA LYS A 423 9.33 11.75 9.39
C LYS A 423 10.81 11.40 9.37
N SER A 424 11.13 10.12 9.50
CA SER A 424 12.50 9.64 9.68
C SER A 424 13.16 9.15 8.39
N LEU A 425 12.41 8.88 7.31
CA LEU A 425 12.96 8.29 6.07
C LEU A 425 14.10 9.11 5.45
N ASP A 426 14.02 10.44 5.45
CA ASP A 426 15.09 11.31 4.94
C ASP A 426 16.41 11.12 5.70
N THR A 427 16.34 10.84 7.00
CA THR A 427 17.54 10.64 7.85
C THR A 427 18.34 9.39 7.42
N VAL A 428 17.65 8.41 6.83
CA VAL A 428 18.22 7.17 6.29
C VAL A 428 18.35 7.17 4.77
N GLY A 429 18.07 8.29 4.10
CA GLY A 429 18.26 8.47 2.65
C GLY A 429 17.22 7.75 1.78
N ILE A 430 16.01 7.56 2.31
CA ILE A 430 14.88 6.94 1.59
C ILE A 430 14.00 8.05 1.03
N SER A 431 13.57 7.87 -0.22
CA SER A 431 12.88 8.90 -1.02
C SER A 431 11.49 8.48 -1.51
N GLY A 432 10.96 7.37 -1.00
CA GLY A 432 9.63 6.86 -1.33
C GLY A 432 9.18 5.78 -0.38
N TYR A 433 7.87 5.58 -0.32
CA TYR A 433 7.21 4.67 0.60
C TYR A 433 6.16 3.84 -0.15
N ILE A 434 6.22 2.52 0.02
CA ILE A 434 5.22 1.58 -0.44
C ILE A 434 4.82 0.71 0.76
N SER A 435 3.52 0.74 1.10
CA SER A 435 2.96 -0.12 2.14
C SER A 435 2.60 -1.48 1.58
N CYS A 436 3.20 -2.55 2.10
CA CYS A 436 2.73 -3.92 1.96
C CYS A 436 1.54 -4.13 2.90
N GLN A 437 0.32 -4.21 2.38
CA GLN A 437 -0.86 -4.26 3.25
C GLN A 437 -2.06 -4.87 2.56
N GLU A 438 -3.01 -5.38 3.36
CA GLU A 438 -4.35 -5.57 2.85
C GLU A 438 -4.98 -4.21 2.54
N ILE A 439 -5.86 -4.18 1.55
CA ILE A 439 -6.59 -2.95 1.20
C ILE A 439 -7.91 -2.83 1.97
N ARG A 440 -8.46 -3.95 2.47
CA ARG A 440 -9.63 -4.01 3.36
C ARG A 440 -9.23 -3.81 4.84
N VAL A 441 -8.52 -2.71 5.11
CA VAL A 441 -7.99 -2.33 6.44
C VAL A 441 -8.63 -1.04 6.90
N GLY A 442 -9.78 -1.18 7.55
CA GLY A 442 -10.63 -0.05 7.96
C GLY A 442 -11.37 -0.25 9.28
N LEU A 443 -11.01 -1.23 10.11
CA LEU A 443 -11.68 -1.52 11.37
C LEU A 443 -10.78 -1.13 12.56
N PRO A 444 -11.03 -0.01 13.27
CA PRO A 444 -12.31 0.73 13.35
C PRO A 444 -12.53 1.83 12.30
N ASN A 445 -11.49 2.28 11.61
CA ASN A 445 -11.56 3.26 10.53
C ASN A 445 -10.28 3.22 9.67
N HIS A 446 -10.20 4.03 8.61
CA HIS A 446 -9.05 4.08 7.69
C HIS A 446 -7.94 5.07 8.10
N PHE A 447 -7.89 5.52 9.37
CA PHE A 447 -6.95 6.56 9.81
C PHE A 447 -5.46 6.25 9.54
N PRO A 448 -4.95 5.01 9.71
CA PRO A 448 -3.55 4.70 9.37
C PRO A 448 -3.21 4.98 7.91
N ASN A 449 -4.08 4.55 6.99
CA ASN A 449 -3.92 4.82 5.56
C ASN A 449 -4.01 6.32 5.25
N TYR A 450 -4.89 7.05 5.95
CA TYR A 450 -5.02 8.50 5.81
C TYR A 450 -3.74 9.24 6.21
N VAL A 451 -3.18 8.91 7.37
CA VAL A 451 -1.91 9.44 7.89
C VAL A 451 -0.78 9.11 6.93
N MET A 452 -0.68 7.85 6.51
CA MET A 452 0.33 7.37 5.58
C MET A 452 0.34 8.18 4.28
N ALA A 453 -0.82 8.32 3.63
CA ALA A 453 -0.92 9.03 2.36
C ALA A 453 -0.59 10.53 2.51
N LYS A 454 -1.21 11.22 3.48
CA LYS A 454 -0.98 12.65 3.73
C LYS A 454 0.47 12.97 4.10
N MET A 455 1.06 12.19 5.01
CA MET A 455 2.43 12.43 5.46
C MET A 455 3.48 11.96 4.45
N SER A 456 3.13 11.05 3.53
CA SER A 456 4.01 10.73 2.41
C SER A 456 4.09 11.87 1.37
N TRP A 457 3.03 12.68 1.27
CA TRP A 457 3.04 13.93 0.51
C TRP A 457 3.81 15.02 1.26
N ASP A 458 3.51 15.24 2.54
CA ASP A 458 4.15 16.24 3.38
C ASP A 458 4.43 15.70 4.79
N PRO A 459 5.68 15.27 5.10
CA PRO A 459 6.04 14.76 6.41
C PRO A 459 6.13 15.85 7.49
N SER A 460 6.01 17.14 7.11
CA SER A 460 6.00 18.25 8.08
C SER A 460 4.67 18.40 8.80
N LEU A 461 3.61 17.75 8.32
CA LEU A 461 2.30 17.74 8.94
C LEU A 461 2.36 17.29 10.42
N LEU A 462 1.55 17.96 11.24
CA LEU A 462 1.40 17.61 12.65
C LEU A 462 0.39 16.47 12.78
N PHE A 463 0.75 15.46 13.56
CA PHE A 463 -0.11 14.29 13.77
C PHE A 463 -1.44 14.68 14.44
N ASP A 464 -1.42 15.63 15.38
CA ASP A 464 -2.61 16.13 16.06
C ASP A 464 -3.58 16.87 15.11
N ASP A 465 -3.06 17.54 14.08
CA ASP A 465 -3.89 18.20 13.08
C ASP A 465 -4.61 17.16 12.20
N LEU A 466 -3.91 16.07 11.83
CA LEU A 466 -4.50 14.95 11.11
C LEU A 466 -5.55 14.22 11.96
N ILE A 467 -5.31 14.02 13.26
CA ILE A 467 -6.32 13.49 14.18
C ILE A 467 -7.57 14.36 14.12
N LYS A 468 -7.42 15.67 14.32
CA LYS A 468 -8.56 16.58 14.34
C LYS A 468 -9.32 16.53 13.02
N GLU A 469 -8.65 16.74 11.90
CA GLU A 469 -9.25 16.74 10.55
C GLU A 469 -10.03 15.45 10.27
N TYR A 470 -9.37 14.30 10.48
CA TYR A 470 -9.95 13.01 10.17
C TYR A 470 -11.12 12.65 11.09
N PHE A 471 -10.93 12.75 12.40
CA PHE A 471 -11.93 12.33 13.36
C PHE A 471 -13.13 13.29 13.37
N GLU A 472 -12.94 14.59 13.19
CA GLU A 472 -14.03 15.55 13.04
C GLU A 472 -14.84 15.26 11.77
N GLY A 473 -14.18 14.94 10.65
CA GLY A 473 -14.83 14.51 9.42
C GLY A 473 -15.58 13.18 9.53
N ALA A 474 -15.04 12.22 10.29
CA ALA A 474 -15.62 10.88 10.42
C ALA A 474 -16.74 10.80 11.47
N TYR A 475 -16.66 11.56 12.56
CA TYR A 475 -17.54 11.40 13.73
C TYR A 475 -18.28 12.68 14.14
N GLY A 476 -18.02 13.81 13.48
CA GLY A 476 -18.67 15.09 13.77
C GLY A 476 -18.27 15.69 15.12
N SER A 477 -19.18 16.42 15.76
CA SER A 477 -18.90 17.17 17.01
C SER A 477 -18.41 16.32 18.19
N GLU A 478 -18.67 15.02 18.15
CA GLU A 478 -18.35 14.05 19.20
C GLU A 478 -16.98 13.35 18.99
N TRP A 479 -16.24 13.77 17.96
CA TRP A 479 -15.00 13.15 17.54
C TRP A 479 -13.95 12.98 18.66
N LYS A 480 -13.85 13.95 19.57
CA LYS A 480 -12.90 13.88 20.69
C LYS A 480 -13.17 12.69 21.61
N LYS A 481 -14.45 12.36 21.84
CA LYS A 481 -14.81 11.21 22.67
C LYS A 481 -14.43 9.91 21.97
N VAL A 482 -14.62 9.83 20.65
CA VAL A 482 -14.20 8.68 19.84
C VAL A 482 -12.69 8.55 19.83
N TYR A 483 -11.95 9.64 19.60
CA TYR A 483 -10.49 9.64 19.65
C TYR A 483 -9.98 9.16 21.02
N THR A 484 -10.48 9.73 22.13
CA THR A 484 -10.09 9.29 23.48
C THR A 484 -10.40 7.82 23.72
N TYR A 485 -11.54 7.33 23.21
CA TYR A 485 -11.90 5.92 23.30
C TYR A 485 -10.91 5.03 22.53
N LEU A 486 -10.64 5.32 21.26
CA LEU A 486 -9.71 4.53 20.45
C LEU A 486 -8.28 4.62 20.97
N GLU A 487 -7.82 5.79 21.43
CA GLU A 487 -6.50 5.95 22.04
C GLU A 487 -6.35 5.07 23.30
N GLN A 488 -7.41 4.93 24.11
CA GLN A 488 -7.40 4.01 25.25
C GLN A 488 -7.31 2.55 24.81
N LEU A 489 -8.00 2.17 23.74
CA LEU A 489 -7.90 0.81 23.18
C LEU A 489 -6.49 0.52 22.68
N SER A 490 -5.90 1.44 21.91
CA SER A 490 -4.51 1.32 21.44
C SER A 490 -3.51 1.13 22.58
N LYS A 491 -3.67 1.87 23.70
CA LYS A 491 -2.82 1.74 24.90
C LYS A 491 -2.97 0.40 25.64
N LEU A 492 -4.09 -0.30 25.45
CA LEU A 492 -4.41 -1.57 26.09
C LEU A 492 -4.16 -2.79 25.18
N SER A 493 -3.76 -2.56 23.93
CA SER A 493 -3.45 -3.58 22.95
C SER A 493 -1.95 -3.63 22.64
N SER A 494 -1.47 -4.68 21.96
CA SER A 494 -0.06 -4.80 21.57
C SER A 494 0.06 -5.44 20.17
N PRO A 495 0.50 -4.66 19.16
CA PRO A 495 0.86 -5.16 17.84
C PRO A 495 1.94 -6.25 17.89
N ASP A 496 2.92 -6.10 18.78
CA ASP A 496 4.00 -7.05 18.94
C ASP A 496 3.51 -8.41 19.46
N TYR A 497 2.62 -8.41 20.45
CA TYR A 497 2.04 -9.65 20.97
C TYR A 497 1.27 -10.42 19.89
N VAL A 498 0.44 -9.73 19.11
CA VAL A 498 -0.32 -10.35 18.01
C VAL A 498 0.62 -10.84 16.90
N SER A 499 1.69 -10.11 16.61
CA SER A 499 2.72 -10.49 15.62
C SER A 499 3.67 -11.59 16.13
N GLY A 500 3.47 -12.08 17.35
CA GLY A 500 4.26 -13.17 17.91
C GLY A 500 5.63 -12.82 18.46
N LYS A 501 5.83 -11.55 18.78
CA LYS A 501 7.03 -11.05 19.44
C LYS A 501 6.84 -11.13 20.96
N GLY A 502 7.92 -11.47 21.67
CA GLY A 502 7.91 -11.65 23.11
C GLY A 502 7.31 -12.98 23.61
N THR A 503 7.03 -13.06 24.91
CA THR A 503 6.50 -14.28 25.54
C THR A 503 4.99 -14.42 25.35
N ARG A 504 4.52 -15.64 25.09
CA ARG A 504 3.07 -15.91 24.96
C ARG A 504 2.28 -15.80 26.26
N ILE A 505 2.89 -16.21 27.37
CA ILE A 505 2.26 -16.11 28.69
C ILE A 505 2.68 -14.78 29.31
N ASP A 506 1.69 -13.92 29.55
CA ASP A 506 1.88 -12.56 30.05
C ASP A 506 0.65 -12.11 30.85
N ASN A 507 0.77 -12.13 32.18
CA ASN A 507 -0.32 -11.73 33.08
C ASN A 507 -0.66 -10.23 33.01
N GLU A 508 0.29 -9.38 32.61
CA GLU A 508 0.04 -7.95 32.46
C GLU A 508 -0.83 -7.70 31.23
N LEU A 509 -0.48 -8.31 30.09
CA LEU A 509 -1.30 -8.25 28.87
C LEU A 509 -2.69 -8.84 29.10
N ALA A 510 -2.80 -9.98 29.81
CA ALA A 510 -4.10 -10.52 30.20
C ALA A 510 -4.95 -9.48 30.99
N SER A 511 -4.32 -8.74 31.92
CA SER A 511 -5.01 -7.67 32.66
C SER A 511 -5.47 -6.53 31.76
N LYS A 512 -4.62 -6.12 30.80
CA LYS A 512 -4.96 -5.08 29.81
C LYS A 512 -6.14 -5.50 28.93
N PHE A 513 -6.14 -6.73 28.41
CA PHE A 513 -7.26 -7.26 27.62
C PHE A 513 -8.57 -7.32 28.40
N THR A 514 -8.52 -7.53 29.72
CA THR A 514 -9.70 -7.43 30.58
C THR A 514 -10.20 -5.99 30.73
N GLU A 515 -9.29 -5.01 30.78
CA GLU A 515 -9.65 -3.59 30.88
C GLU A 515 -10.30 -3.05 29.59
N VAL A 516 -9.94 -3.60 28.42
CA VAL A 516 -10.58 -3.26 27.13
C VAL A 516 -12.10 -3.38 27.23
N SER A 517 -12.62 -4.48 27.76
CA SER A 517 -14.07 -4.66 27.94
C SER A 517 -14.70 -3.57 28.82
N LYS A 518 -13.99 -3.08 29.85
CA LYS A 518 -14.49 -1.98 30.70
C LYS A 518 -14.53 -0.66 29.94
N VAL A 519 -13.52 -0.40 29.10
CA VAL A 519 -13.48 0.78 28.21
C VAL A 519 -14.67 0.75 27.24
N ILE A 520 -14.92 -0.39 26.59
CA ILE A 520 -16.05 -0.59 25.66
C ILE A 520 -17.39 -0.33 26.35
N ILE A 521 -17.62 -0.93 27.52
CA ILE A 521 -18.85 -0.74 28.30
C ILE A 521 -19.07 0.72 28.68
N ARG A 522 -18.01 1.42 29.15
CA ARG A 522 -18.08 2.85 29.51
C ARG A 522 -18.44 3.73 28.31
N PHE A 523 -17.97 3.38 27.11
CA PHE A 523 -18.23 4.16 25.89
C PHE A 523 -19.60 3.83 25.25
N SER A 524 -20.18 2.66 25.54
CA SER A 524 -21.45 2.17 24.95
C SER A 524 -22.60 3.20 24.92
N PRO A 525 -22.89 3.95 26.01
CA PRO A 525 -23.99 4.91 26.03
C PRO A 525 -23.85 6.06 25.01
N VAL A 526 -22.63 6.37 24.56
CA VAL A 526 -22.37 7.43 23.57
C VAL A 526 -22.87 7.03 22.17
N LYS A 527 -22.92 5.73 21.84
CA LYS A 527 -23.20 5.27 20.46
C LYS A 527 -24.69 5.21 20.10
N VAL A 528 -25.56 4.93 21.07
CA VAL A 528 -26.99 4.62 20.84
C VAL A 528 -27.76 5.75 20.12
N SER A 529 -27.38 7.02 20.33
CA SER A 529 -28.00 8.17 19.67
C SER A 529 -27.55 8.41 18.22
N HIS A 530 -26.48 7.77 17.75
CA HIS A 530 -25.82 8.15 16.49
C HIS A 530 -26.20 7.28 15.28
N PHE A 531 -26.95 6.18 15.48
CA PHE A 531 -27.47 5.35 14.38
C PHE A 531 -28.46 6.09 13.45
N ARG A 532 -28.99 7.24 13.89
CA ARG A 532 -30.01 8.03 13.17
C ARG A 532 -29.52 9.35 12.60
N LEU A 533 -28.21 9.61 12.56
CA LEU A 533 -27.62 10.86 12.08
C LEU A 533 -27.86 11.14 10.59
N ASP A 534 -28.39 12.32 10.25
CA ASP A 534 -28.67 12.70 8.84
C ASP A 534 -27.44 12.64 7.93
N ASN A 535 -26.26 13.01 8.46
CA ASN A 535 -25.00 12.82 7.75
C ASN A 535 -24.68 11.31 7.63
N LYS A 536 -24.70 10.81 6.39
CA LYS A 536 -24.49 9.39 6.07
C LYS A 536 -23.07 8.91 6.38
N VAL A 537 -22.05 9.73 6.15
CA VAL A 537 -20.65 9.39 6.42
C VAL A 537 -20.47 9.20 7.93
N HIS A 538 -20.96 10.14 8.74
CA HIS A 538 -20.91 10.01 10.19
C HIS A 538 -21.63 8.74 10.65
N ARG A 539 -22.86 8.55 10.17
CA ARG A 539 -23.67 7.37 10.53
C ARG A 539 -22.94 6.06 10.24
N ASN A 540 -22.29 5.96 9.08
CA ASN A 540 -21.51 4.81 8.65
C ASN A 540 -20.35 4.54 9.63
N TYR A 541 -19.51 5.53 9.94
CA TYR A 541 -18.42 5.36 10.91
C TYR A 541 -18.89 5.01 12.33
N TRP A 542 -20.03 5.54 12.78
CA TRP A 542 -20.64 5.15 14.07
C TRP A 542 -21.16 3.69 14.07
N GLN A 543 -21.66 3.20 12.93
CA GLN A 543 -22.07 1.81 12.77
C GLN A 543 -20.86 0.87 12.80
N VAL A 544 -19.79 1.21 12.06
CA VAL A 544 -18.53 0.46 12.08
C VAL A 544 -17.95 0.39 13.49
N LEU A 545 -17.98 1.51 14.24
CA LEU A 545 -17.50 1.53 15.61
C LEU A 545 -18.29 0.57 16.53
N SER A 546 -19.58 0.38 16.25
CA SER A 546 -20.43 -0.56 17.00
C SER A 546 -20.12 -2.03 16.67
N TYR A 547 -19.80 -2.32 15.41
CA TYR A 547 -19.30 -3.65 15.02
C TYR A 547 -17.90 -3.93 15.60
N HIS A 548 -17.03 -2.92 15.56
CA HIS A 548 -15.70 -2.95 16.13
C HIS A 548 -15.71 -3.30 17.62
N ASP A 549 -16.64 -2.77 18.41
CA ASP A 549 -16.75 -3.13 19.83
C ASP A 549 -16.90 -4.64 20.04
N LEU A 550 -17.81 -5.26 19.28
CA LEU A 550 -18.09 -6.69 19.38
C LEU A 550 -16.90 -7.52 18.88
N PHE A 551 -16.21 -7.03 17.86
CA PHE A 551 -14.95 -7.60 17.41
C PHE A 551 -13.89 -7.54 18.52
N CYS A 552 -13.64 -6.37 19.12
CA CYS A 552 -12.67 -6.20 20.20
C CYS A 552 -13.00 -7.05 21.42
N GLU A 553 -14.25 -7.10 21.87
CA GLU A 553 -14.65 -7.92 23.02
C GLU A 553 -14.31 -9.39 22.80
N LYS A 554 -14.58 -9.91 21.59
CA LYS A 554 -14.27 -11.30 21.22
C LYS A 554 -12.77 -11.50 21.06
N TRP A 555 -12.09 -10.60 20.37
CA TRP A 555 -10.66 -10.72 20.09
C TRP A 555 -9.80 -10.61 21.35
N CYS A 556 -10.06 -9.62 22.21
CA CYS A 556 -9.42 -9.51 23.51
C CYS A 556 -9.65 -10.73 24.40
N LYS A 557 -10.80 -11.40 24.28
CA LYS A 557 -11.05 -12.63 25.04
C LYS A 557 -10.17 -13.79 24.58
N VAL A 558 -9.93 -13.91 23.27
CA VAL A 558 -8.95 -14.87 22.72
C VAL A 558 -7.56 -14.56 23.26
N LEU A 559 -7.11 -13.31 23.11
CA LEU A 559 -5.78 -12.86 23.54
C LEU A 559 -5.59 -12.97 25.07
N PHE A 560 -6.64 -12.73 25.85
CA PHE A 560 -6.66 -12.90 27.30
C PHE A 560 -6.32 -14.35 27.70
N TYR A 561 -7.05 -15.32 27.15
CA TYR A 561 -6.79 -16.72 27.48
C TYR A 561 -5.44 -17.20 26.94
N GLN A 562 -5.00 -16.65 25.81
CA GLN A 562 -3.68 -16.93 25.26
C GLN A 562 -2.58 -16.44 26.20
N ALA A 563 -2.73 -15.22 26.71
CA ALA A 563 -1.82 -14.60 27.67
C ALA A 563 -1.78 -15.35 29.02
N LEU A 564 -2.82 -16.12 29.34
CA LEU A 564 -2.85 -17.02 30.50
C LEU A 564 -2.37 -18.45 30.21
N GLY A 565 -2.05 -18.80 28.96
CA GLY A 565 -1.69 -20.16 28.57
C GLY A 565 -2.85 -21.16 28.60
N GLN A 566 -4.10 -20.70 28.45
CA GLN A 566 -5.31 -21.53 28.52
C GLN A 566 -5.78 -21.98 27.13
N GLU A 567 -5.06 -22.92 26.52
CA GLU A 567 -5.25 -23.34 25.13
C GLU A 567 -6.68 -23.79 24.75
N GLU A 568 -7.40 -24.46 25.66
CA GLU A 568 -8.76 -24.93 25.41
C GLU A 568 -9.75 -23.76 25.27
N GLU A 569 -9.68 -22.78 26.19
CA GLU A 569 -10.53 -21.59 26.14
C GLU A 569 -10.16 -20.70 24.96
N VAL A 570 -8.86 -20.61 24.63
CA VAL A 570 -8.38 -19.93 23.42
C VAL A 570 -9.06 -20.48 22.17
N SER A 571 -9.05 -21.80 21.98
CA SER A 571 -9.62 -22.45 20.79
C SER A 571 -11.13 -22.19 20.69
N LYS A 572 -11.84 -22.30 21.82
CA LYS A 572 -13.29 -22.06 21.91
C LYS A 572 -13.66 -20.61 21.58
N GLU A 573 -12.96 -19.64 22.14
CA GLU A 573 -13.24 -18.23 21.88
C GLU A 573 -12.82 -17.81 20.46
N ALA A 574 -11.73 -18.38 19.92
CA ALA A 574 -11.32 -18.15 18.54
C ALA A 574 -12.38 -18.62 17.55
N LEU A 575 -12.93 -19.83 17.72
CA LEU A 575 -14.05 -20.32 16.89
C LEU A 575 -15.28 -19.41 16.99
N SER A 576 -15.57 -18.86 18.16
CA SER A 576 -16.68 -17.92 18.37
C SER A 576 -16.46 -16.60 17.63
N LEU A 577 -15.24 -16.06 17.65
CA LEU A 577 -14.85 -14.87 16.90
C LEU A 577 -14.90 -15.10 15.39
N ILE A 578 -14.31 -16.20 14.92
CA ILE A 578 -14.27 -16.57 13.50
C ILE A 578 -15.69 -16.71 12.94
N ARG A 579 -16.58 -17.36 13.70
CA ARG A 579 -17.99 -17.46 13.31
C ARG A 579 -18.63 -16.08 13.17
N PHE A 580 -18.36 -15.17 14.10
CA PHE A 580 -18.90 -13.81 14.12
C PHE A 580 -18.41 -12.97 12.93
N ILE A 581 -17.11 -12.95 12.64
CA ILE A 581 -16.59 -12.18 11.50
C ILE A 581 -17.10 -12.74 10.16
N ARG A 582 -17.20 -14.08 10.02
CA ARG A 582 -17.78 -14.73 8.84
C ARG A 582 -19.25 -14.37 8.61
N ASP A 583 -20.03 -14.27 9.69
CA ASP A 583 -21.46 -13.87 9.62
C ASP A 583 -21.64 -12.44 9.12
N ASN A 584 -20.65 -11.57 9.35
CA ASN A 584 -20.75 -10.14 9.10
C ASN A 584 -19.88 -9.68 7.91
N GLU A 585 -19.18 -10.60 7.23
CA GLU A 585 -18.21 -10.25 6.20
C GLU A 585 -18.81 -9.40 5.08
N LYS A 586 -20.03 -9.72 4.63
CA LYS A 586 -20.71 -8.98 3.56
C LYS A 586 -20.99 -7.52 3.95
N ASP A 587 -21.37 -7.30 5.20
CA ASP A 587 -21.80 -5.98 5.69
C ASP A 587 -20.61 -5.07 6.00
N TYR A 588 -19.45 -5.64 6.34
CA TYR A 588 -18.24 -4.90 6.73
C TYR A 588 -17.04 -5.20 5.84
N ARG A 589 -17.27 -5.65 4.60
CA ARG A 589 -16.21 -6.07 3.68
C ARG A 589 -15.13 -5.00 3.49
N SER A 590 -15.51 -3.73 3.39
CA SER A 590 -14.56 -2.63 3.17
C SER A 590 -13.63 -2.37 4.37
N TYR A 591 -13.94 -2.90 5.55
CA TYR A 591 -13.25 -2.58 6.81
C TYR A 591 -12.42 -3.74 7.37
N LEU A 592 -12.85 -4.98 7.15
CA LEU A 592 -12.19 -6.17 7.68
C LEU A 592 -12.01 -7.22 6.60
N ASP A 593 -10.76 -7.57 6.32
CA ASP A 593 -10.40 -8.77 5.58
C ASP A 593 -10.50 -10.02 6.51
N VAL A 594 -11.53 -10.84 6.29
CA VAL A 594 -11.74 -12.07 7.08
C VAL A 594 -10.69 -13.13 6.77
N TYR A 595 -10.26 -13.24 5.51
CA TYR A 595 -9.22 -14.18 5.11
C TYR A 595 -7.93 -13.83 5.84
N SER A 596 -7.46 -12.59 5.70
CA SER A 596 -6.17 -12.15 6.24
C SER A 596 -6.16 -12.12 7.76
N PHE A 597 -7.30 -11.82 8.41
CA PHE A 597 -7.43 -11.99 9.84
C PHE A 597 -7.22 -13.45 10.26
N ILE A 598 -7.90 -14.41 9.61
CA ILE A 598 -7.80 -15.83 9.96
C ILE A 598 -6.39 -16.37 9.69
N GLU A 599 -5.84 -16.08 8.52
CA GLU A 599 -4.47 -16.46 8.13
C GLU A 599 -3.45 -15.88 9.13
N GLY A 600 -3.54 -14.58 9.38
CA GLY A 600 -2.65 -13.85 10.27
C GLY A 600 -2.68 -14.39 11.70
N ILE A 601 -3.86 -14.62 12.27
CA ILE A 601 -3.93 -15.17 13.63
C ILE A 601 -3.42 -16.62 13.66
N THR A 602 -3.70 -17.46 12.67
CA THR A 602 -3.17 -18.84 12.64
C THR A 602 -1.65 -18.83 12.55
N ALA A 603 -1.08 -18.06 11.62
CA ALA A 603 0.35 -18.01 11.38
C ALA A 603 1.14 -17.36 12.53
N TYR A 604 0.70 -16.18 12.97
CA TYR A 604 1.49 -15.35 13.89
C TYR A 604 1.14 -15.54 15.35
N THR A 605 -0.06 -15.99 15.69
CA THR A 605 -0.41 -16.25 17.11
C THR A 605 -0.28 -17.73 17.47
N GLY A 606 -0.08 -18.62 16.48
CA GLY A 606 0.05 -20.06 16.69
C GLY A 606 -1.27 -20.74 17.09
N LEU A 607 -2.39 -20.06 16.85
CA LEU A 607 -3.73 -20.60 17.10
C LEU A 607 -4.01 -21.78 16.18
N LYS A 608 -4.41 -22.90 16.77
CA LYS A 608 -4.94 -24.06 16.03
C LYS A 608 -6.46 -23.90 15.95
N ILE A 609 -6.96 -23.66 14.73
CA ILE A 609 -8.39 -23.41 14.44
C ILE A 609 -9.01 -24.64 13.79
#